data_AF-A0A3P7JAY9-F1
#
_entry.id   AF-A0A3P7JAY9-F1
#
_cell.length_a   1.000
_cell.length_b   1.000
_cell.length_c   1.000
_cell.angle_alpha   90.00
_cell.angle_beta   90.00
_cell.angle_gamma   90.00
#
_symmetry.space_group_name_H-M   'P 1'
#
loop_
_entity.id
_entity.type
_entity.pdbx_description
1 polymer ?
#
loop_
_entity_poly.entity_id
_entity_poly.type
_entity_poly.pdbx_seq_one_letter_code
_entity_poly.pdbx_strand_id
1 'polypeptide(L)'
;HELTHGFDDQGVQWGPTGAISFRSCRECLGWMDKNSTEGFKAMSQCVIDEYGQFCPLDPSKYTPNCVNGALTQGENIADNGGKRVFQSLVIGIHAAYRAYRDHINLNGPDPLLPDRFFEQFSHDQLFFLSFAQVWCEKRRTDDRLYQQLMVDPHSPAMYRVFGTLQNYPAFRVAFNCPAGLPYTPEKHCNVWVPNYTP
;
A
#
# COMPACT_ATOMS: atom_id res chain seq x y z
N HIS A 1 7.98 -3.10 -0.93
CA HIS A 1 7.56 -3.73 0.33
C HIS A 1 8.60 -3.53 1.42
N GLU A 2 9.71 -4.27 1.39
CA GLU A 2 10.68 -4.37 2.50
C GLU A 2 11.24 -3.05 3.02
N LEU A 3 11.62 -2.09 2.17
CA LEU A 3 12.13 -0.81 2.69
C LEU A 3 11.07 -0.02 3.45
N THR A 4 9.79 -0.19 3.13
CA THR A 4 8.70 0.45 3.87
C THR A 4 8.46 -0.20 5.22
N HIS A 5 8.84 -1.46 5.45
CA HIS A 5 8.76 -2.06 6.79
C HIS A 5 9.66 -1.35 7.81
N GLY A 6 10.72 -0.67 7.38
CA GLY A 6 11.48 0.23 8.28
C GLY A 6 10.68 1.45 8.73
N PHE A 7 9.53 1.71 8.11
CA PHE A 7 8.63 2.83 8.33
C PHE A 7 7.16 2.37 8.37
N ASP A 8 6.87 1.17 8.86
CA ASP A 8 5.50 0.79 9.19
C ASP A 8 5.21 1.05 10.68
N ASP A 9 4.07 0.60 11.21
CA ASP A 9 3.70 0.82 12.62
C ASP A 9 4.71 0.23 13.62
N GLN A 10 5.46 -0.80 13.23
CA GLN A 10 6.54 -1.35 14.03
C GLN A 10 7.88 -0.70 13.68
N GLY A 11 8.18 -0.55 12.40
CA GLY A 11 9.42 0.02 11.86
C GLY A 11 9.72 1.40 12.41
N VAL A 12 8.72 2.29 12.47
CA VAL A 12 8.91 3.65 12.99
C VAL A 12 9.33 3.70 14.47
N GLN A 13 9.22 2.59 15.21
CA GLN A 13 9.67 2.51 16.61
C GLN A 13 11.20 2.33 16.73
N TRP A 14 11.87 2.03 15.61
CA TRP A 14 13.31 1.78 15.54
C TRP A 14 14.02 3.00 14.93
N GLY A 15 15.03 3.51 15.63
CA GLY A 15 15.88 4.58 15.09
C GLY A 15 16.80 4.09 13.96
N PRO A 16 17.58 4.99 13.34
CA PRO A 16 18.48 4.66 12.22
C PRO A 16 19.58 3.65 12.56
N THR A 17 19.82 3.39 13.85
CA THR A 17 20.78 2.40 14.35
C THR A 17 20.16 1.03 14.64
N GLY A 18 18.84 0.86 14.44
CA GLY A 18 18.13 -0.35 14.82
C GLY A 18 17.92 -0.50 16.34
N ALA A 19 18.07 0.59 17.11
CA ALA A 19 17.74 0.61 18.53
C ALA A 19 16.27 1.02 18.75
N ILE A 20 15.56 0.30 19.62
CA ILE A 20 14.18 0.65 20.00
C ILE A 20 14.19 1.92 20.86
N SER A 21 13.27 2.82 20.55
CA SER A 21 12.97 3.97 21.42
C SER A 21 12.06 3.55 22.59
N PHE A 22 12.57 3.36 23.82
CA PHE A 22 11.75 3.04 25.01
C PHE A 22 11.82 4.05 26.19
N ARG A 23 10.61 4.54 26.54
CA ARG A 23 9.95 4.93 27.81
C ARG A 23 10.63 5.63 29.03
N SER A 24 11.94 5.69 29.22
CA SER A 24 12.51 6.44 30.38
C SER A 24 12.87 7.90 30.08
N CYS A 25 12.77 8.34 28.82
CA CYS A 25 13.16 9.68 28.43
C CYS A 25 11.94 10.61 28.33
N ARG A 26 12.04 11.78 28.97
CA ARG A 26 11.03 12.86 28.91
C ARG A 26 10.79 13.38 27.49
N GLU A 27 11.70 13.06 26.56
CA GLU A 27 11.65 13.39 25.13
C GLU A 27 11.56 12.13 24.25
N CYS A 28 11.01 11.01 24.74
CA CYS A 28 10.72 9.81 23.93
C CYS A 28 9.60 10.06 22.91
N LEU A 29 9.82 11.01 22.00
CA LEU A 29 9.43 10.94 20.62
C LEU A 29 10.54 10.13 19.94
N GLY A 30 10.30 8.86 19.62
CA GLY A 30 11.26 8.09 18.83
C GLY A 30 11.47 8.81 17.50
N TRP A 31 12.70 9.25 17.21
CA TRP A 31 13.28 9.96 16.04
C TRP A 31 12.42 10.92 15.17
N MET A 32 11.13 10.69 15.02
CA MET A 32 10.10 11.59 14.50
C MET A 32 9.69 12.65 15.53
N ASP A 33 9.48 13.89 15.09
CA ASP A 33 8.89 14.92 15.94
C ASP A 33 7.38 14.70 16.20
N LYS A 34 6.77 15.59 16.99
CA LYS A 34 5.34 15.51 17.34
C LYS A 34 4.43 15.58 16.10
N ASN A 35 4.71 16.49 15.16
CA ASN A 35 3.90 16.67 13.97
C ASN A 35 3.97 15.44 13.05
N SER A 36 5.17 14.88 12.90
CA SER A 36 5.44 13.68 12.12
C SER A 36 4.75 12.46 12.75
N THR A 37 4.77 12.37 14.07
CA THR A 37 4.07 11.32 14.82
C THR A 37 2.55 11.42 14.65
N GLU A 38 1.99 12.62 14.73
CA GLU A 38 0.55 12.86 14.53
C GLU A 38 0.14 12.57 13.07
N GLY A 39 0.93 13.01 12.09
CA GLY A 39 0.71 12.73 10.68
C GLY A 39 0.77 11.23 10.36
N PHE A 40 1.75 10.51 10.92
CA PHE A 40 1.85 9.06 10.80
C PHE A 40 0.61 8.36 11.36
N LYS A 41 0.16 8.73 12.57
CA LYS A 41 -1.04 8.16 13.18
C LYS A 41 -2.30 8.42 12.37
N ALA A 42 -2.45 9.62 11.80
CA ALA A 42 -3.60 9.94 10.95
C ALA A 42 -3.58 9.11 9.66
N MET A 43 -2.41 8.93 9.05
CA MET A 43 -2.22 8.10 7.87
C MET A 43 -2.51 6.62 8.17
N SER A 44 -1.93 6.07 9.24
CA SER A 44 -2.14 4.68 9.64
C SER A 44 -3.60 4.42 9.97
N GLN A 45 -4.29 5.37 10.64
CA GLN A 45 -5.72 5.24 10.91
C GLN A 45 -6.55 5.20 9.64
N CYS A 46 -6.21 6.02 8.62
CA CYS A 46 -6.86 5.93 7.31
C CYS A 46 -6.75 4.52 6.72
N VAL A 47 -5.53 3.93 6.72
CA VAL A 47 -5.30 2.58 6.20
C VAL A 47 -6.08 1.52 6.99
N ILE A 48 -6.13 1.65 8.33
CA ILE A 48 -6.91 0.76 9.20
C ILE A 48 -8.40 0.81 8.81
N ASP A 49 -8.94 2.02 8.70
CA ASP A 49 -10.36 2.24 8.41
C ASP A 49 -10.72 1.73 7.00
N GLU A 50 -9.85 1.98 6.03
CA GLU A 50 -10.03 1.56 4.65
C GLU A 50 -10.04 0.03 4.52
N TYR A 51 -9.02 -0.64 5.03
CA TYR A 51 -8.93 -2.10 4.92
C TYR A 51 -9.97 -2.80 5.80
N GLY A 52 -10.41 -2.17 6.89
CA GLY A 52 -11.50 -2.64 7.74
C GLY A 52 -12.85 -2.78 7.03
N GLN A 53 -13.03 -2.13 5.88
CA GLN A 53 -14.27 -2.21 5.07
C GLN A 53 -14.30 -3.44 4.15
N PHE A 54 -13.20 -4.18 4.02
CA PHE A 54 -13.13 -5.34 3.16
C PHE A 54 -13.69 -6.59 3.84
N CYS A 55 -14.91 -6.96 3.47
CA CYS A 55 -15.66 -8.07 4.05
C CYS A 55 -15.91 -9.20 3.05
N PRO A 56 -14.94 -10.11 2.82
CA PRO A 56 -15.10 -11.18 1.83
C PRO A 56 -16.01 -12.32 2.27
N LEU A 57 -16.30 -12.44 3.57
CA LEU A 57 -17.07 -13.55 4.13
C LEU A 57 -18.50 -13.13 4.50
N ASP A 58 -19.40 -14.11 4.46
CA ASP A 58 -20.79 -13.97 4.88
C ASP A 58 -20.87 -13.77 6.40
N PRO A 59 -21.39 -12.61 6.88
CA PRO A 59 -21.50 -12.32 8.31
C PRO A 59 -22.48 -13.25 9.06
N SER A 60 -23.36 -13.96 8.36
CA SER A 60 -24.24 -14.96 8.98
C SER A 60 -23.53 -16.25 9.38
N LYS A 61 -22.31 -16.49 8.86
CA LYS A 61 -21.55 -17.73 9.05
C LYS A 61 -20.22 -17.53 9.75
N TYR A 62 -19.57 -16.39 9.55
CA TYR A 62 -18.22 -16.11 10.06
C TYR A 62 -18.20 -14.82 10.88
N THR A 63 -17.43 -14.82 11.98
CA THR A 63 -17.12 -13.62 12.77
C THR A 63 -15.72 -13.78 13.35
N PRO A 64 -14.73 -12.98 12.92
CA PRO A 64 -14.82 -11.86 11.99
C PRO A 64 -15.10 -12.29 10.53
N ASN A 65 -15.82 -11.45 9.77
CA ASN A 65 -16.05 -11.64 8.34
C ASN A 65 -15.34 -10.60 7.46
N CYS A 66 -14.67 -9.64 8.08
CA CYS A 66 -13.93 -8.56 7.45
C CYS A 66 -12.45 -8.60 7.82
N VAL A 67 -11.61 -8.00 6.98
CA VAL A 67 -10.20 -7.79 7.23
C VAL A 67 -10.03 -6.94 8.49
N ASN A 68 -9.16 -7.39 9.39
CA ASN A 68 -8.77 -6.60 10.55
C ASN A 68 -7.72 -5.57 10.11
N GLY A 69 -8.16 -4.34 9.83
CA GLY A 69 -7.29 -3.26 9.39
C GLY A 69 -6.16 -2.95 10.36
N ALA A 70 -6.38 -3.10 11.68
CA ALA A 70 -5.36 -2.88 12.69
C ALA A 70 -4.30 -4.00 12.73
N LEU A 71 -4.71 -5.26 12.50
CA LEU A 71 -3.79 -6.40 12.39
C LEU A 71 -2.93 -6.29 11.12
N THR A 72 -3.53 -5.85 10.02
CA THR A 72 -2.90 -5.85 8.69
C THR A 72 -2.20 -4.54 8.33
N GLN A 73 -2.27 -3.52 9.19
CA GLN A 73 -1.82 -2.16 8.86
C GLN A 73 -0.35 -2.10 8.41
N GLY A 74 0.56 -2.86 9.02
CA GLY A 74 1.98 -2.81 8.68
C GLY A 74 2.25 -3.27 7.25
N GLU A 75 1.67 -4.40 6.88
CA GLU A 75 1.73 -4.96 5.52
C GLU A 75 1.02 -4.04 4.51
N ASN A 76 -0.15 -3.50 4.87
CA ASN A 76 -0.90 -2.61 3.98
C ASN A 76 -0.15 -1.29 3.74
N ILE A 77 0.49 -0.72 4.77
CA ILE A 77 1.37 0.45 4.65
C ILE A 77 2.55 0.12 3.72
N ALA A 78 3.14 -1.07 3.86
CA ALA A 78 4.26 -1.53 3.05
C ALA A 78 3.92 -1.77 1.57
N ASP A 79 2.72 -2.28 1.28
CA ASP A 79 2.20 -2.43 -0.09
C ASP A 79 1.98 -1.06 -0.75
N ASN A 80 1.33 -0.13 -0.03
CA ASN A 80 1.01 1.21 -0.52
C ASN A 80 2.25 2.09 -0.71
N GLY A 81 3.17 2.04 0.26
CA GLY A 81 4.46 2.77 0.32
C GLY A 81 4.70 3.87 -0.73
N GLY A 82 4.28 5.10 -0.41
CA GLY A 82 4.57 6.34 -1.15
C GLY A 82 5.90 7.01 -0.81
N LYS A 83 6.26 8.05 -1.56
CA LYS A 83 7.38 8.98 -1.34
C LYS A 83 6.93 10.35 -1.79
N ARG A 84 7.04 11.33 -0.91
CA ARG A 84 7.48 12.69 -1.25
C ARG A 84 7.89 13.46 0.02
N VAL A 85 8.78 12.92 0.85
CA VAL A 85 9.47 13.77 1.84
C VAL A 85 10.96 13.61 1.59
N PHE A 86 11.64 14.75 1.51
CA PHE A 86 13.03 14.94 1.09
C PHE A 86 13.93 13.71 1.29
N GLN A 87 14.50 13.24 0.18
CA GLN A 87 15.63 12.30 0.08
C GLN A 87 15.52 10.88 0.70
N SER A 88 14.49 10.48 1.45
CA SER A 88 14.44 9.12 2.03
C SER A 88 13.58 8.15 1.21
N LEU A 89 14.15 6.96 0.93
CA LEU A 89 13.52 5.86 0.18
C LEU A 89 12.46 5.17 1.05
N VAL A 90 11.23 5.15 0.57
CA VAL A 90 10.16 4.25 1.02
C VAL A 90 9.74 3.47 -0.22
N ILE A 91 9.65 2.13 -0.16
CA ILE A 91 9.35 1.27 -1.31
C ILE A 91 8.01 0.58 -1.11
N GLY A 92 6.94 1.11 -1.71
CA GLY A 92 5.71 0.39 -2.08
C GLY A 92 5.45 0.57 -3.57
N ILE A 93 4.25 0.24 -4.06
CA ILE A 93 3.95 0.35 -5.50
C ILE A 93 4.15 1.79 -6.02
N HIS A 94 3.86 2.81 -5.20
CA HIS A 94 4.02 4.23 -5.58
C HIS A 94 5.49 4.56 -5.89
N ALA A 95 6.43 4.00 -5.12
CA ALA A 95 7.86 4.26 -5.31
C ALA A 95 8.46 3.43 -6.44
N ALA A 96 8.03 2.18 -6.59
CA ALA A 96 8.39 1.35 -7.73
C ALA A 96 7.96 2.01 -9.06
N TYR A 97 6.74 2.54 -9.12
CA TYR A 97 6.25 3.23 -10.32
C TYR A 97 7.04 4.52 -10.59
N ARG A 98 7.35 5.32 -9.55
CA ARG A 98 8.21 6.50 -9.75
C ARG A 98 9.60 6.14 -10.27
N ALA A 99 10.24 5.13 -9.69
CA ALA A 99 11.55 4.67 -10.17
C ALA A 99 11.48 4.18 -11.62
N TYR A 100 10.40 3.49 -11.99
CA TYR A 100 10.11 3.10 -13.37
C TYR A 100 9.98 4.31 -14.30
N ARG A 101 9.22 5.35 -13.90
CA ARG A 101 9.09 6.60 -14.68
C ARG A 101 10.42 7.36 -14.79
N ASP A 102 11.21 7.41 -13.73
CA ASP A 102 12.54 8.03 -13.74
C ASP A 102 13.49 7.28 -14.69
N HIS A 103 13.43 5.95 -14.70
CA HIS A 103 14.18 5.12 -15.65
C HIS A 103 13.84 5.46 -17.11
N ILE A 104 12.54 5.54 -17.45
CA ILE A 104 12.09 5.94 -18.79
C ILE A 104 12.56 7.34 -19.15
N ASN A 105 12.46 8.29 -18.21
CA ASN A 105 12.87 9.68 -18.46
C ASN A 105 14.38 9.80 -18.75
N LEU A 106 15.20 8.94 -18.16
CA LEU A 106 16.66 8.95 -18.33
C LEU A 106 17.12 8.14 -19.55
N ASN A 107 16.47 7.01 -19.85
CA ASN A 107 16.95 6.03 -20.84
C ASN A 107 16.07 5.92 -22.09
N GLY A 108 14.90 6.55 -22.10
CA GLY A 108 13.85 6.33 -23.10
C GLY A 108 12.94 5.15 -22.74
N PRO A 109 11.84 4.97 -23.48
CA PRO A 109 10.92 3.85 -23.27
C PRO A 109 11.53 2.53 -23.76
N ASP A 110 11.21 1.44 -23.07
CA ASP A 110 11.48 0.09 -23.54
C ASP A 110 10.67 -0.23 -24.81
N PRO A 111 11.08 -1.23 -25.62
CA PRO A 111 10.22 -1.79 -26.65
C PRO A 111 8.94 -2.40 -26.04
N LEU A 112 7.81 -2.31 -26.75
CA LEU A 112 6.59 -3.02 -26.38
C LEU A 112 6.82 -4.54 -26.41
N LEU A 113 6.07 -5.26 -25.57
CA LEU A 113 6.11 -6.71 -25.54
C LEU A 113 5.67 -7.29 -26.89
N PRO A 114 6.35 -8.28 -27.47
CA PRO A 114 6.12 -8.75 -28.85
C PRO A 114 4.91 -9.68 -29.04
N ASP A 115 3.86 -9.50 -28.22
CA ASP A 115 2.68 -10.34 -28.21
C ASP A 115 1.42 -9.52 -28.58
N ARG A 116 0.58 -10.05 -29.48
CA ARG A 116 -0.59 -9.34 -30.01
C ARG A 116 -1.59 -8.86 -28.96
N PHE A 117 -1.65 -9.52 -27.81
CA PHE A 117 -2.49 -9.08 -26.70
C PHE A 117 -1.78 -8.02 -25.86
N PHE A 118 -0.50 -8.24 -25.52
CA PHE A 118 0.25 -7.32 -24.68
C PHE A 118 0.66 -6.01 -25.37
N GLU A 119 0.79 -5.98 -26.70
CA GLU A 119 1.05 -4.77 -27.49
C GLU A 119 -0.06 -3.71 -27.36
N GLN A 120 -1.26 -4.11 -26.92
CA GLN A 120 -2.39 -3.19 -26.72
C GLN A 120 -2.31 -2.39 -25.42
N PHE A 121 -1.42 -2.79 -24.50
CA PHE A 121 -1.23 -2.10 -23.24
C PHE A 121 -0.04 -1.15 -23.31
N SER A 122 -0.24 0.07 -22.80
CA SER A 122 0.87 0.97 -22.51
C SER A 122 1.78 0.38 -21.42
N HIS A 123 3.03 0.81 -21.35
CA HIS A 123 3.90 0.31 -20.29
C HIS A 123 3.43 0.65 -18.87
N ASP A 124 2.73 1.78 -18.70
CA ASP A 124 2.10 2.12 -17.41
C ASP A 124 1.04 1.08 -17.03
N GLN A 125 0.22 0.65 -17.98
CA GLN A 125 -0.76 -0.41 -17.76
C GLN A 125 -0.07 -1.76 -17.50
N LEU A 126 1.00 -2.08 -18.24
CA LEU A 126 1.79 -3.30 -18.03
C LEU A 126 2.44 -3.33 -16.65
N PHE A 127 2.90 -2.19 -16.13
CA PHE A 127 3.43 -2.09 -14.77
C PHE A 127 2.39 -2.52 -13.74
N PHE A 128 1.17 -1.96 -13.80
CA PHE A 128 0.10 -2.30 -12.86
C PHE A 128 -0.44 -3.72 -13.05
N LEU A 129 -0.48 -4.22 -14.29
CA LEU A 129 -0.82 -5.61 -14.59
C LEU A 129 0.21 -6.57 -13.98
N SER A 130 1.50 -6.28 -14.15
CA SER A 130 2.58 -7.08 -13.57
C SER A 130 2.50 -7.09 -12.04
N PHE A 131 2.26 -5.93 -11.42
CA PHE A 131 2.01 -5.85 -9.97
C PHE A 131 0.83 -6.74 -9.54
N ALA A 132 -0.32 -6.64 -10.22
CA ALA A 132 -1.50 -7.40 -9.86
C ALA A 132 -1.30 -8.92 -10.04
N GLN A 133 -0.56 -9.33 -11.08
CA GLN A 133 -0.30 -10.74 -11.38
C GLN A 133 0.55 -11.46 -10.34
N VAL A 134 1.42 -10.74 -9.61
CA VAL A 134 2.19 -11.33 -8.49
C VAL A 134 1.26 -11.85 -7.39
N TRP A 135 0.07 -11.27 -7.26
CA TRP A 135 -0.94 -11.62 -6.26
C TRP A 135 -1.99 -12.62 -6.77
N CYS A 136 -1.84 -13.13 -7.99
CA CYS A 136 -2.74 -14.15 -8.53
C CYS A 136 -2.63 -15.45 -7.70
N GLU A 137 -3.74 -15.84 -7.10
CA GLU A 137 -3.85 -17.09 -6.37
C GLU A 137 -5.17 -17.79 -6.67
N LYS A 138 -5.21 -19.12 -6.45
CA LYS A 138 -6.49 -19.83 -6.46
C LYS A 138 -7.35 -19.33 -5.31
N ARG A 139 -8.64 -19.09 -5.58
CA ARG A 139 -9.60 -18.70 -4.55
C ARG A 139 -9.52 -19.65 -3.35
N ARG A 140 -9.24 -19.11 -2.17
CA ARG A 140 -9.29 -19.84 -0.91
C ARG A 140 -10.72 -20.30 -0.62
N THR A 141 -10.87 -21.44 0.06
CA THR A 141 -12.17 -21.80 0.65
C THR A 141 -12.52 -20.80 1.75
N ASP A 142 -13.81 -20.66 2.07
CA ASP A 142 -14.26 -19.71 3.09
C ASP A 142 -13.60 -19.97 4.46
N ASP A 143 -13.41 -21.24 4.84
CA ASP A 143 -12.71 -21.61 6.09
C ASP A 143 -11.22 -21.21 6.09
N ARG A 144 -10.55 -21.33 4.94
CA ARG A 144 -9.14 -20.92 4.80
C ARG A 144 -9.00 -19.41 4.80
N LEU A 145 -9.95 -18.72 4.17
CA LEU A 145 -10.01 -17.26 4.21
C LEU A 145 -10.33 -16.77 5.62
N TYR A 146 -11.26 -17.40 6.33
CA TYR A 146 -11.56 -17.11 7.73
C TYR A 146 -10.34 -17.29 8.64
N GLN A 147 -9.62 -18.41 8.51
CA GLN A 147 -8.35 -18.60 9.21
C GLN A 147 -7.37 -17.47 8.92
N GLN A 148 -7.22 -17.09 7.65
CA GLN A 148 -6.36 -15.98 7.25
C GLN A 148 -6.76 -14.66 7.95
N LEU A 149 -8.04 -14.29 7.91
CA LEU A 149 -8.54 -13.06 8.53
C LEU A 149 -8.26 -12.98 10.04
N MET A 150 -8.13 -14.13 10.73
CA MET A 150 -7.89 -14.17 12.18
C MET A 150 -6.41 -14.03 12.58
N VAL A 151 -5.47 -14.52 11.77
CA VAL A 151 -4.08 -14.72 12.22
C VAL A 151 -3.00 -14.22 11.27
N ASP A 152 -3.32 -14.02 9.99
CA ASP A 152 -2.33 -13.58 9.01
C ASP A 152 -2.20 -12.05 9.06
N PRO A 153 -0.99 -11.49 9.25
CA PRO A 153 -0.79 -10.04 9.18
C PRO A 153 -0.97 -9.50 7.76
N HIS A 154 -1.02 -10.36 6.73
CA HIS A 154 -1.26 -9.92 5.37
C HIS A 154 -2.75 -9.92 5.04
N SER A 155 -3.20 -8.85 4.39
CA SER A 155 -4.51 -8.83 3.74
C SER A 155 -4.62 -9.94 2.68
N PRO A 156 -5.82 -10.51 2.43
CA PRO A 156 -6.03 -11.42 1.31
C PRO A 156 -5.55 -10.81 -0.02
N ALA A 157 -5.00 -11.63 -0.92
CA ALA A 157 -4.24 -11.14 -2.08
C ALA A 157 -5.03 -10.15 -2.95
N MET A 158 -6.34 -10.38 -3.14
CA MET A 158 -7.21 -9.44 -3.87
C MET A 158 -7.26 -8.05 -3.24
N TYR A 159 -7.24 -7.94 -1.91
CA TYR A 159 -7.28 -6.66 -1.20
C TYR A 159 -5.89 -6.01 -1.12
N ARG A 160 -4.81 -6.79 -1.21
CA ARG A 160 -3.47 -6.23 -1.47
C ARG A 160 -3.39 -5.56 -2.83
N VAL A 161 -4.09 -6.07 -3.84
CA VAL A 161 -4.21 -5.41 -5.14
C VAL A 161 -5.14 -4.20 -5.07
N PHE A 162 -6.42 -4.41 -4.75
CA PHE A 162 -7.42 -3.34 -4.82
C PHE A 162 -7.18 -2.22 -3.82
N GLY A 163 -6.84 -2.55 -2.57
CA GLY A 163 -6.54 -1.56 -1.52
C GLY A 163 -5.34 -0.69 -1.89
N THR A 164 -4.35 -1.25 -2.57
CA THR A 164 -3.17 -0.49 -3.00
C THR A 164 -3.47 0.36 -4.24
N LEU A 165 -4.17 -0.19 -5.23
CA LEU A 165 -4.45 0.53 -6.49
C LEU A 165 -5.43 1.69 -6.31
N GLN A 166 -6.43 1.55 -5.43
CA GLN A 166 -7.40 2.62 -5.15
C GLN A 166 -6.75 3.85 -4.50
N ASN A 167 -5.65 3.65 -3.76
CA ASN A 167 -4.83 4.71 -3.14
C ASN A 167 -3.86 5.37 -4.10
N TYR A 168 -3.77 4.90 -5.35
CA TYR A 168 -2.80 5.40 -6.29
C TYR A 168 -3.42 6.08 -7.53
N PRO A 169 -3.45 7.43 -7.57
CA PRO A 169 -3.99 8.17 -8.72
C PRO A 169 -3.37 7.81 -10.07
N ALA A 170 -2.11 7.36 -10.12
CA ALA A 170 -1.47 6.96 -11.36
C ALA A 170 -2.13 5.74 -12.01
N PHE A 171 -2.67 4.79 -11.21
CA PHE A 171 -3.44 3.67 -11.73
C PHE A 171 -4.70 4.15 -12.46
N ARG A 172 -5.44 5.06 -11.81
CA ARG A 172 -6.63 5.68 -12.41
C ARG A 172 -6.32 6.37 -13.74
N VAL A 173 -5.19 7.08 -13.82
CA VAL A 173 -4.74 7.75 -15.06
C VAL A 173 -4.36 6.72 -16.12
N ALA A 174 -3.57 5.69 -15.79
CA ALA A 174 -3.10 4.68 -16.73
C ALA A 174 -4.23 3.88 -17.40
N PHE A 175 -5.32 3.61 -16.66
CA PHE A 175 -6.48 2.88 -17.17
C PHE A 175 -7.67 3.77 -17.55
N ASN A 176 -7.51 5.11 -17.45
CA ASN A 176 -8.57 6.08 -17.70
C ASN A 176 -9.87 5.76 -16.94
N CYS A 177 -9.74 5.36 -15.67
CA CYS A 177 -10.88 5.03 -14.82
C CYS A 177 -11.61 6.30 -14.34
N PRO A 178 -12.95 6.31 -14.32
CA PRO A 178 -13.70 7.45 -13.79
C PRO A 178 -13.53 7.57 -12.26
N ALA A 179 -13.72 8.77 -11.73
CA ALA A 179 -13.70 9.00 -10.29
C ALA A 179 -14.93 8.37 -9.62
N GLY A 180 -14.82 8.02 -8.35
CA GLY A 180 -15.96 7.64 -7.51
C GLY A 180 -16.40 6.19 -7.67
N LEU A 181 -15.65 5.38 -8.43
CA LEU A 181 -15.84 3.92 -8.40
C LEU A 181 -15.18 3.33 -7.15
N PRO A 182 -15.60 2.13 -6.70
CA PRO A 182 -15.01 1.49 -5.53
C PRO A 182 -13.48 1.35 -5.58
N TYR A 183 -12.92 1.11 -6.77
CA TYR A 183 -11.48 0.94 -6.99
C TYR A 183 -10.76 2.22 -7.47
N THR A 184 -11.49 3.34 -7.59
CA THR A 184 -10.96 4.68 -7.87
C THR A 184 -11.75 5.74 -7.10
N PRO A 185 -11.79 5.64 -5.75
CA PRO A 185 -12.56 6.54 -4.92
C PRO A 185 -11.98 7.97 -4.99
N GLU A 186 -12.83 8.98 -4.76
CA GLU A 186 -12.38 10.36 -4.68
C GLU A 186 -11.53 10.64 -3.43
N LYS A 187 -11.85 9.93 -2.34
CA LYS A 187 -11.11 9.95 -1.09
C LYS A 187 -10.38 8.63 -0.94
N HIS A 188 -9.09 8.70 -0.68
CA HIS A 188 -8.21 7.55 -0.56
C HIS A 188 -7.10 7.87 0.45
N CYS A 189 -6.42 6.85 0.96
CA CYS A 189 -5.34 7.03 1.92
C CYS A 189 -4.04 7.46 1.26
N ASN A 190 -3.47 8.58 1.73
CA ASN A 190 -2.18 9.08 1.27
C ASN A 190 -1.05 8.48 2.12
N VAL A 191 -0.55 7.31 1.74
CA VAL A 191 0.51 6.62 2.48
C VAL A 191 1.89 7.15 2.09
N TRP A 192 2.64 7.72 3.05
CA TRP A 192 3.98 8.28 2.84
C TRP A 192 4.09 9.33 1.72
N VAL A 193 3.00 10.10 1.52
CA VAL A 193 2.93 11.26 0.63
C VAL A 193 2.73 12.50 1.50
N PRO A 194 3.45 13.62 1.28
CA PRO A 194 3.21 14.85 2.00
C PRO A 194 1.85 15.40 1.59
N ASN A 195 1.19 16.07 2.53
CA ASN A 195 0.06 16.96 2.24
C ASN A 195 0.55 18.27 1.60
N TYR A 196 1.38 18.20 0.56
CA TYR A 196 1.83 19.38 -0.16
C TYR A 196 0.83 19.70 -1.26
N THR A 197 -0.08 20.62 -0.98
CA THR A 197 -0.72 21.44 -2.01
C THR A 197 0.32 22.42 -2.54
N PRO A 198 0.59 22.44 -3.86
CA PRO A 198 1.51 23.38 -4.47
C PRO A 198 1.19 24.84 -4.17
#